data_AF-A0A971M544-F1
#
_entry.id   AF-A0A971M544-F1
#
_cell.length_a   1.000
_cell.length_b   1.000
_cell.length_c   1.000
_cell.angle_alpha   90.00
_cell.angle_beta   90.00
_cell.angle_gamma   90.00
#
_symmetry.space_group_name_H-M   'P 1'
#
loop_
_entity.id
_entity.type
_entity.pdbx_description
1 polymer ?
#
loop_
_entity_poly.entity_id
_entity_poly.type
_entity_poly.pdbx_seq_one_letter_code
_entity_poly.pdbx_strand_id
1 'polypeptide(L)'
;GFTIEEFSKAALSAGKAVKINSTCTVFAESEVVSLTAQGAARDEVALGIHKAIVSRSVGLLKKIAGPGKIFFAGGVAYNDCVRVLLEKEMGQPVFVPPDPQIVGAVGAALSSL
;
A
#
# COMPACT_ATOMS: atom_id res chain seq x y z
N GLY A 1 15.98 5.17 9.96
CA GLY A 1 14.89 4.78 9.05
C GLY A 1 13.57 5.01 9.72
N PHE A 2 12.45 4.71 9.06
CA PHE A 2 11.14 4.62 9.71
C PHE A 2 10.87 3.16 10.08
N THR A 3 10.10 2.92 11.15
CA THR A 3 9.36 1.66 11.26
C THR A 3 8.23 1.61 10.23
N ILE A 4 7.59 0.46 10.03
CA ILE A 4 6.46 0.36 9.09
C ILE A 4 5.29 1.24 9.55
N GLU A 5 5.05 1.31 10.85
CA GLU A 5 3.99 2.15 11.43
C GLU A 5 4.30 3.63 11.25
N GLU A 6 5.54 4.04 11.51
CA GLU A 6 6.00 5.41 11.26
C GLU A 6 5.93 5.77 9.78
N PHE A 7 6.25 4.82 8.89
CA PHE A 7 6.21 5.02 7.46
C PHE A 7 4.79 5.26 6.94
N SER A 8 3.82 4.49 7.44
CA SER A 8 2.39 4.69 7.15
C SER A 8 1.91 6.05 7.66
N LYS A 9 2.23 6.40 8.92
CA LYS A 9 1.84 7.69 9.53
C LYS A 9 2.42 8.89 8.79
N ALA A 10 3.71 8.84 8.44
CA ALA A 10 4.37 9.90 7.70
C ALA A 10 3.72 10.09 6.31
N ALA A 11 3.42 9.00 5.60
CA ALA A 11 2.73 9.10 4.32
C ALA A 11 1.33 9.72 4.44
N LEU A 12 0.59 9.41 5.50
CA LEU A 12 -0.75 9.97 5.75
C LEU A 12 -0.73 11.45 6.15
N SER A 13 0.36 11.95 6.74
CA SER A 13 0.51 13.38 7.07
C SER A 13 0.97 14.25 5.90
N ALA A 14 1.42 13.65 4.79
CA ALA A 14 2.01 14.38 3.68
C ALA A 14 0.96 15.20 2.90
N GLY A 15 1.24 16.49 2.70
CA GLY A 15 0.35 17.38 1.92
C GLY A 15 0.38 17.11 0.41
N LYS A 16 1.47 16.54 -0.10
CA LYS A 16 1.63 16.11 -1.50
C LYS A 16 2.47 14.83 -1.57
N ALA A 17 2.41 14.16 -2.71
CA ALA A 17 3.22 12.97 -2.98
C ALA A 17 4.27 13.28 -4.03
N VAL A 18 5.50 12.81 -3.84
CA VAL A 18 6.44 12.74 -4.96
C VAL A 18 5.95 11.71 -5.98
N LYS A 19 6.31 11.91 -7.25
CA LYS A 19 6.01 10.94 -8.30
C LYS A 19 7.17 9.95 -8.40
N ILE A 20 6.87 8.67 -8.28
CA ILE A 20 7.80 7.57 -8.57
C ILE A 20 7.34 6.90 -9.85
N ASN A 21 8.18 6.91 -10.88
CA ASN A 21 7.84 6.42 -12.22
C ASN A 21 8.19 4.95 -12.39
N SER A 22 9.20 4.48 -11.66
CA SER A 22 9.73 3.13 -11.78
C SER A 22 8.80 2.09 -11.13
N THR A 23 8.40 1.06 -11.88
CA THR A 23 7.67 -0.10 -11.33
C THR A 23 8.62 -1.18 -10.79
N CYS A 24 9.85 -1.23 -11.30
CA CYS A 24 10.90 -2.11 -10.78
C CYS A 24 11.39 -1.57 -9.44
N THR A 25 11.36 -2.39 -8.38
CA THR A 25 11.77 -1.99 -7.03
C THR A 25 13.18 -1.44 -6.96
N VAL A 26 14.13 -2.04 -7.70
CA VAL A 26 15.55 -1.61 -7.71
C VAL A 26 15.71 -0.21 -8.31
N PHE A 27 14.97 0.09 -9.39
CA PHE A 27 15.00 1.43 -9.99
C PHE A 27 14.20 2.44 -9.16
N ALA A 28 13.10 2.02 -8.55
CA ALA A 28 12.34 2.87 -7.63
C ALA A 28 13.16 3.28 -6.41
N GLU A 29 14.00 2.39 -5.87
CA GLU A 29 14.94 2.72 -4.80
C GLU A 29 15.94 3.80 -5.24
N SER A 30 16.52 3.66 -6.44
CA SER A 30 17.44 4.66 -6.99
C SER A 30 16.76 6.02 -7.18
N GLU A 31 15.51 6.02 -7.64
CA GLU A 31 14.68 7.22 -7.79
C GLU A 31 14.39 7.87 -6.43
N VAL A 32 14.06 7.08 -5.40
CA VAL A 32 13.84 7.56 -4.01
C VAL A 32 15.09 8.20 -3.42
N VAL A 33 16.26 7.59 -3.63
CA VAL A 33 17.55 8.17 -3.18
C VAL A 33 17.79 9.52 -3.86
N SER A 34 17.57 9.60 -5.18
CA SER A 34 17.73 10.85 -5.94
C SER A 34 16.78 11.95 -5.48
N LEU A 35 15.48 11.64 -5.30
CA LEU A 35 14.48 12.59 -4.81
C LEU A 35 14.81 13.10 -3.41
N THR A 36 15.29 12.22 -2.53
CA THR A 36 15.71 12.59 -1.18
C THR A 36 16.94 13.51 -1.22
N ALA A 37 17.92 13.21 -2.08
CA ALA A 37 19.10 14.06 -2.27
C ALA A 37 18.76 15.45 -2.86
N GLN A 38 17.68 15.54 -3.64
CA GLN A 38 17.14 16.81 -4.16
C GLN A 38 16.30 17.59 -3.13
N GLY A 39 16.19 17.09 -1.89
CA GLY A 39 15.51 17.78 -0.80
C GLY A 39 14.01 17.50 -0.72
N ALA A 40 13.49 16.46 -1.38
CA ALA A 40 12.11 16.05 -1.18
C ALA A 40 11.85 15.68 0.29
N ALA A 41 10.74 16.14 0.83
CA ALA A 41 10.38 15.85 2.22
C ALA A 41 10.08 14.35 2.41
N ARG A 42 10.50 13.80 3.55
CA ARG A 42 10.49 12.34 3.77
C ARG A 42 9.07 11.75 3.80
N ASP A 43 8.10 12.53 4.24
CA ASP A 43 6.67 12.22 4.22
C ASP A 43 6.10 12.21 2.80
N GLU A 44 6.49 13.17 1.96
CA GLU A 44 6.11 13.20 0.54
C GLU A 44 6.68 12.02 -0.24
N VAL A 45 7.93 11.65 0.07
CA VAL A 45 8.59 10.45 -0.46
C VAL A 45 7.86 9.19 0.00
N ALA A 46 7.52 9.11 1.30
CA ALA A 46 6.75 8.00 1.83
C ALA A 46 5.41 7.84 1.11
N LEU A 47 4.66 8.94 0.93
CA LEU A 47 3.39 8.89 0.20
C LEU A 47 3.57 8.50 -1.26
N GLY A 48 4.64 8.95 -1.92
CA GLY A 48 4.99 8.54 -3.28
C GLY A 48 5.19 7.03 -3.42
N ILE A 49 5.92 6.42 -2.47
CA ILE A 49 6.15 4.96 -2.44
C ILE A 49 4.83 4.21 -2.25
N HIS A 50 4.01 4.63 -1.28
CA HIS A 50 2.71 3.98 -1.05
C HIS A 50 1.80 4.08 -2.29
N LYS A 51 1.77 5.23 -2.96
CA LYS A 51 1.01 5.41 -4.21
C LYS A 51 1.52 4.52 -5.34
N ALA A 52 2.83 4.35 -5.49
CA ALA A 52 3.40 3.47 -6.51
C ALA A 52 2.96 2.00 -6.29
N ILE A 53 2.99 1.53 -5.03
CA ILE A 53 2.54 0.19 -4.65
C ILE A 53 1.05 0.01 -4.94
N VAL A 54 0.22 0.96 -4.50
CA VAL A 54 -1.24 0.87 -4.66
C VAL A 54 -1.65 0.97 -6.12
N SER A 55 -1.08 1.90 -6.89
CA SER A 55 -1.36 2.07 -8.32
C SER A 55 -1.14 0.78 -9.11
N ARG A 56 -0.02 0.08 -8.84
CA ARG A 56 0.26 -1.22 -9.45
C ARG A 56 -0.81 -2.26 -9.10
N SER A 57 -1.17 -2.37 -7.83
CA SER A 57 -2.18 -3.33 -7.36
C SER A 57 -3.56 -3.03 -7.94
N VAL A 58 -3.96 -1.76 -7.95
CA VAL A 58 -5.22 -1.28 -8.53
C VAL A 58 -5.31 -1.57 -10.02
N GLY A 59 -4.21 -1.40 -10.77
CA GLY A 59 -4.16 -1.72 -12.19
C GLY A 59 -4.43 -3.20 -12.51
N LEU A 60 -4.12 -4.10 -11.58
CA LEU A 60 -4.47 -5.52 -11.68
C LEU A 60 -5.89 -5.78 -11.20
N LEU A 61 -6.27 -5.22 -10.04
CA LEU A 61 -7.58 -5.42 -9.43
C LEU A 61 -8.72 -4.91 -10.30
N LYS A 62 -8.58 -3.75 -10.94
CA LYS A 62 -9.62 -3.16 -11.82
C LYS A 62 -10.00 -4.06 -13.00
N LYS A 63 -9.14 -5.01 -13.39
CA LYS A 63 -9.44 -5.96 -14.47
C LYS A 63 -10.42 -7.07 -14.05
N ILE A 64 -10.53 -7.33 -12.75
CA ILE A 64 -11.31 -8.44 -12.18
C ILE A 64 -12.34 -7.99 -11.15
N ALA A 65 -12.27 -6.74 -10.69
CA ALA A 65 -13.13 -6.24 -9.62
C ALA A 65 -14.58 -6.14 -10.09
N GLY A 66 -15.48 -6.81 -9.35
CA GLY A 66 -16.92 -6.64 -9.45
C GLY A 66 -17.46 -5.59 -8.48
N PRO A 67 -18.77 -5.33 -8.48
CA PRO A 67 -19.40 -4.46 -7.49
C PRO A 67 -19.28 -5.05 -6.08
N GLY A 68 -19.18 -4.20 -5.06
CA GLY A 68 -19.20 -4.62 -3.66
C GLY A 68 -18.04 -4.05 -2.84
N LYS A 69 -17.57 -4.85 -1.88
CA LYS A 69 -16.50 -4.51 -0.95
C LYS A 69 -15.25 -5.32 -1.27
N ILE A 70 -14.09 -4.72 -1.04
CA ILE A 70 -12.79 -5.39 -1.18
C ILE A 70 -12.41 -5.98 0.16
N PHE A 71 -12.16 -7.28 0.21
CA PHE A 71 -11.52 -7.92 1.36
C PHE A 71 -10.00 -7.83 1.20
N PHE A 72 -9.32 -7.20 2.15
CA PHE A 72 -7.87 -6.98 2.10
C PHE A 72 -7.17 -7.68 3.26
N ALA A 73 -6.27 -8.61 2.92
CA ALA A 73 -5.54 -9.44 3.87
C ALA A 73 -4.06 -9.58 3.48
N GLY A 74 -3.27 -10.21 4.36
CA GLY A 74 -1.81 -10.25 4.31
C GLY A 74 -1.16 -9.19 5.20
N GLY A 75 0.15 -9.29 5.43
CA GLY A 75 0.86 -8.38 6.34
C GLY A 75 0.81 -6.90 5.93
N VAL A 76 0.71 -6.61 4.62
CA VAL A 76 0.59 -5.24 4.12
C VAL A 76 -0.73 -4.59 4.54
N ALA A 77 -1.76 -5.37 4.88
CA ALA A 77 -3.03 -4.83 5.33
C ALA A 77 -2.96 -4.16 6.72
N TYR A 78 -1.88 -4.37 7.49
CA TYR A 78 -1.59 -3.57 8.69
C TYR A 78 -1.17 -2.14 8.36
N ASN A 79 -0.77 -1.85 7.13
CA ASN A 79 -0.40 -0.51 6.71
C ASN A 79 -1.66 0.29 6.32
N ASP A 80 -2.11 1.15 7.24
CA ASP A 80 -3.28 2.01 7.04
C ASP A 80 -3.19 2.91 5.81
N CYS A 81 -2.01 3.41 5.44
CA CYS A 81 -1.86 4.23 4.24
C CYS A 81 -2.22 3.43 2.98
N VAL A 82 -1.79 2.17 2.88
CA VAL A 82 -2.17 1.29 1.77
C VAL A 82 -3.67 1.05 1.74
N ARG A 83 -4.30 0.76 2.90
CA ARG A 83 -5.76 0.58 3.00
C ARG A 83 -6.53 1.80 2.50
N VAL A 84 -6.19 2.99 2.99
CA VAL A 84 -6.86 4.26 2.64
C VAL A 84 -6.69 4.58 1.15
N LEU A 85 -5.48 4.41 0.62
CA LEU A 85 -5.22 4.65 -0.80
C LEU A 85 -5.94 3.62 -1.69
N LEU A 86 -5.97 2.34 -1.30
CA LEU A 86 -6.67 1.30 -2.04
C LEU A 86 -8.17 1.59 -2.11
N GLU A 87 -8.80 1.94 -0.97
CA GLU A 87 -10.20 2.32 -0.88
C GLU A 87 -10.51 3.52 -1.78
N LYS A 88 -9.65 4.55 -1.74
CA LYS A 88 -9.77 5.74 -2.59
C LYS A 88 -9.67 5.42 -4.09
N GLU A 89 -8.67 4.64 -4.49
CA GLU A 89 -8.38 4.37 -5.91
C GLU A 89 -9.37 3.37 -6.56
N MET A 90 -9.95 2.49 -5.74
CA MET A 90 -10.97 1.54 -6.16
C MET A 90 -12.38 2.13 -6.09
N GLY A 91 -12.61 3.16 -5.27
CA GLY A 91 -13.95 3.71 -5.03
C GLY A 91 -14.89 2.70 -4.37
N GLN A 92 -14.33 1.73 -3.63
CA GLN A 92 -15.04 0.62 -3.00
C GLN A 92 -14.60 0.49 -1.54
N PRO A 93 -15.52 0.18 -0.62
CA PRO A 93 -15.16 -0.02 0.78
C PRO A 93 -14.14 -1.16 0.92
N VAL A 94 -13.09 -0.93 1.71
CA VAL A 94 -12.08 -1.95 2.01
C VAL A 94 -12.30 -2.48 3.43
N PHE A 95 -12.55 -3.78 3.54
CA PHE A 95 -12.62 -4.49 4.81
C PHE A 95 -11.28 -5.17 5.11
N VAL A 96 -10.73 -4.89 6.29
CA VAL A 96 -9.54 -5.56 6.84
C VAL A 96 -9.98 -6.33 8.09
N PRO A 97 -9.74 -7.65 8.18
CA PRO A 97 -10.04 -8.43 9.37
C PRO A 97 -9.10 -8.06 10.53
N PRO A 98 -9.39 -8.46 11.79
CA PRO A 98 -8.53 -8.16 12.95
C PRO A 98 -7.07 -8.64 12.78
N ASP A 99 -6.88 -9.85 12.27
CA ASP A 99 -5.56 -10.44 12.01
C ASP A 99 -5.40 -10.79 10.52
N PRO A 100 -5.12 -9.79 9.65
CA PRO A 100 -5.07 -10.00 8.21
C PRO A 100 -3.92 -10.90 7.76
N GLN A 101 -2.83 -10.98 8.51
CA GLN A 101 -1.66 -11.77 8.13
C GLN A 101 -1.91 -13.29 8.20
N ILE A 102 -2.80 -13.73 9.08
CA ILE A 102 -3.02 -15.17 9.35
C ILE A 102 -4.22 -15.76 8.59
N VAL A 103 -4.96 -14.95 7.81
CA VAL A 103 -6.17 -15.40 7.11
C VAL A 103 -5.92 -16.66 6.28
N GLY A 104 -4.77 -16.77 5.60
CA GLY A 104 -4.41 -17.96 4.85
C GLY A 104 -4.20 -19.20 5.73
N ALA A 105 -3.58 -19.04 6.89
CA ALA A 105 -3.37 -20.14 7.85
C ALA A 105 -4.71 -20.61 8.46
N VAL A 106 -5.61 -19.68 8.77
CA VAL A 106 -6.97 -19.99 9.22
C VAL A 106 -7.73 -20.76 8.14
N GLY A 107 -7.64 -20.34 6.87
CA GLY A 107 -8.25 -21.05 5.74
C GLY A 107 -7.73 -22.47 5.57
N ALA A 108 -6.41 -22.68 5.75
CA ALA A 108 -5.82 -24.01 5.69
C ALA A 108 -6.33 -24.93 6.81
N ALA A 109 -6.41 -24.42 8.04
CA ALA A 109 -6.96 -25.18 9.17
C ALA A 109 -8.43 -25.59 8.93
N LEU A 110 -9.26 -24.67 8.44
CA LEU A 110 -10.67 -24.94 8.13
C LEU A 110 -10.85 -25.95 6.99
N SER A 111 -9.92 -25.99 6.03
CA SER A 111 -10.00 -26.91 4.88
C SER A 111 -9.53 -28.33 5.21
N SER A 112 -8.90 -28.53 6.37
CA SER A 112 -8.45 -29.84 6.86
C SER A 112 -9.47 -30.57 7.74
N LEU A 113 -10.61 -29.92 8.02
CA LEU A 113 -11.77 -30.47 8.73
C LEU A 113 -12.74 -31.14 7.74
#